data_AF-A0A3B9VF85-F1
#
_entry.id   AF-A0A3B9VF85-F1
#
_cell.length_a   1.000
_cell.length_b   1.000
_cell.length_c   1.000
_cell.angle_alpha   90.00
_cell.angle_beta   90.00
_cell.angle_gamma   90.00
#
_symmetry.space_group_name_H-M   'P 1'
#
loop_
_entity.id
_entity.type
_entity.pdbx_description
1 polymer ?
#
loop_
_entity_poly.entity_id
_entity_poly.type
_entity_poly.pdbx_seq_one_letter_code
_entity_poly.pdbx_strand_id
1 'polypeptide(L)'
;MSKKFIKKDESGKVVQHISFAKGADIPNEYFQSPYEQVENFPDIVKSYVDLRLEKYDRLSDQMDIMFKEFKHRRDNGEVLSPEAEAWVNKCSSIKDEFPKEV
;
A
#
# COMPACT_ATOMS: atom_id res chain seq x y z
N MET A 1 19.75 -16.06 5.66
CA MET A 1 18.75 -15.70 4.64
C MET A 1 17.45 -15.38 5.35
N SER A 2 16.65 -14.42 4.86
CA SER A 2 15.29 -14.18 5.37
C SER A 2 14.41 -15.39 5.05
N LYS A 3 13.55 -15.82 5.97
CA LYS A 3 12.56 -16.89 5.69
C LYS A 3 11.24 -16.25 5.26
N LYS A 4 10.62 -16.79 4.22
CA LYS A 4 9.35 -16.29 3.67
C LYS A 4 8.31 -17.40 3.75
N PHE A 5 7.09 -17.04 4.11
CA PHE A 5 5.96 -17.95 4.25
C PHE A 5 4.75 -17.39 3.50
N ILE A 6 3.98 -18.29 2.89
CA ILE A 6 2.71 -17.95 2.24
C ILE A 6 1.58 -18.77 2.85
N LYS A 7 0.38 -18.21 2.87
CA LYS A 7 -0.87 -18.92 3.18
C LYS A 7 -1.73 -18.98 1.94
N LYS A 8 -2.24 -20.16 1.61
CA LYS A 8 -3.20 -20.36 0.51
C LYS A 8 -4.61 -20.58 1.06
N ASP A 9 -5.61 -20.13 0.31
CA ASP A 9 -7.00 -20.52 0.55
C ASP A 9 -7.31 -21.92 -0.02
N GLU A 10 -8.55 -22.38 0.16
CA GLU A 10 -9.02 -23.67 -0.35
C GLU A 10 -8.98 -23.78 -1.88
N SER A 11 -8.91 -22.65 -2.59
CA SER A 11 -8.77 -22.57 -4.05
C SER A 11 -7.30 -22.55 -4.51
N GLY A 12 -6.34 -22.64 -3.58
CA GLY A 12 -4.91 -22.59 -3.85
C GLY A 12 -4.35 -21.18 -4.09
N LYS A 13 -5.16 -20.14 -3.92
CA LYS A 13 -4.75 -18.74 -4.10
C LYS A 13 -4.04 -18.24 -2.86
N VAL A 14 -2.91 -17.55 -3.04
CA VAL A 14 -2.18 -16.93 -1.93
C VAL A 14 -3.00 -15.77 -1.36
N VAL A 15 -3.33 -15.88 -0.07
CA VAL A 15 -4.10 -14.87 0.68
C VAL A 15 -3.27 -14.11 1.70
N GLN A 16 -2.10 -14.63 2.08
CA GLN A 16 -1.19 -13.98 3.03
C GLN A 16 0.26 -14.27 2.67
N HIS A 17 1.13 -13.27 2.84
CA HIS A 17 2.57 -13.42 2.81
C HIS A 17 3.17 -12.88 4.11
N ILE A 18 4.19 -13.55 4.63
CA ILE A 18 4.92 -13.11 5.83
C ILE A 18 6.42 -13.35 5.58
N SER A 19 7.25 -12.37 5.95
CA SER A 19 8.70 -12.50 5.87
C SER A 19 9.32 -12.22 7.24
N PHE A 20 10.25 -13.07 7.63
CA PHE A 20 11.00 -12.93 8.87
C PHE A 20 12.44 -12.55 8.55
N ALA A 21 12.94 -11.55 9.29
CA ALA A 21 14.32 -11.13 9.23
C ALA A 21 15.27 -12.30 9.55
N LYS A 22 16.50 -12.22 9.05
CA LYS A 22 17.52 -13.23 9.32
C LYS A 22 17.77 -13.33 10.83
N GLY A 23 17.54 -14.50 11.41
CA GLY A 23 17.77 -14.76 12.84
C GLY A 23 16.60 -14.39 13.76
N ALA A 24 15.44 -14.03 13.21
CA ALA A 24 14.23 -13.89 14.00
C ALA A 24 13.75 -15.25 14.54
N ASP A 25 13.23 -15.25 15.77
CA ASP A 25 12.51 -16.40 16.32
C ASP A 25 11.15 -16.50 15.62
N ILE A 26 11.00 -17.55 14.80
CA ILE A 26 9.80 -17.77 13.99
C ILE A 26 8.89 -18.73 14.75
N PRO A 27 7.64 -18.33 15.07
CA PRO A 27 6.69 -19.21 15.73
C PRO A 27 6.47 -20.52 14.94
N ASN A 28 6.32 -21.63 15.66
CA ASN A 28 6.20 -22.96 15.06
C ASN A 28 4.97 -23.10 14.13
N GLU A 29 3.93 -22.30 14.35
CA GLU A 29 2.71 -22.26 13.53
C GLU A 29 3.00 -21.97 12.04
N TYR A 30 4.06 -21.22 11.73
CA TYR A 30 4.43 -20.90 10.34
C TYR A 30 5.10 -22.08 9.60
N PHE A 31 5.53 -23.12 10.33
CA PHE A 31 6.04 -24.36 9.75
C PHE A 31 4.94 -25.42 9.59
N GLN A 32 3.69 -25.07 9.89
CA GLN A 32 2.53 -25.94 9.80
C GLN A 32 1.49 -25.39 8.81
N SER A 33 0.64 -26.27 8.30
CA SER A 33 -0.53 -25.87 7.52
C SER A 33 -1.36 -24.84 8.30
N PRO A 34 -1.83 -23.74 7.67
CA PRO A 34 -1.91 -23.51 6.22
C PRO A 34 -0.72 -22.75 5.62
N TYR A 35 0.40 -22.64 6.33
CA TYR A 35 1.58 -21.90 5.91
C TYR A 35 2.60 -22.79 5.19
N GLU A 36 3.14 -22.27 4.09
CA GLU A 36 4.16 -22.93 3.28
C GLU A 36 5.40 -22.03 3.20
N GLN A 37 6.56 -22.57 3.55
CA GLN A 37 7.82 -21.85 3.42
C GLN A 37 8.25 -21.80 1.95
N VAL A 38 8.53 -20.61 1.44
CA VAL A 38 8.98 -20.39 0.07
C VAL A 38 10.33 -19.67 0.04
N GLU A 39 11.14 -19.95 -0.96
CA GLU A 39 12.41 -19.21 -1.16
C GLU A 39 12.16 -17.81 -1.72
N ASN A 40 11.17 -17.70 -2.60
CA ASN A 40 10.73 -16.46 -3.24
C ASN A 40 9.21 -16.34 -3.17
N PHE A 41 8.71 -15.10 -3.01
CA PHE A 41 7.28 -14.88 -3.14
C PHE A 41 6.90 -15.09 -4.61
N PRO A 42 5.85 -15.87 -4.91
CA PRO A 42 5.41 -16.04 -6.28
C PRO A 42 4.98 -14.69 -6.88
N ASP A 43 5.35 -14.42 -8.14
CA ASP A 43 5.04 -13.18 -8.88
C ASP A 43 3.52 -12.90 -8.99
N ILE A 44 2.70 -13.89 -8.66
CA ILE A 44 1.23 -13.82 -8.61
C ILE A 44 0.75 -12.96 -7.42
N VAL A 45 1.61 -12.68 -6.45
CA VAL A 45 1.27 -11.95 -5.23
C VAL A 45 1.66 -10.48 -5.36
N LYS A 46 0.77 -9.69 -5.98
CA LYS A 46 0.89 -8.23 -5.97
C LYS A 46 0.94 -7.73 -4.52
N SER A 47 1.99 -6.99 -4.18
CA SER A 47 2.11 -6.31 -2.89
C SER A 47 0.93 -5.35 -2.70
N TYR A 48 0.57 -5.01 -1.46
CA TYR A 48 -0.38 -3.93 -1.18
C TYR A 48 0.05 -2.61 -1.87
N VAL A 49 1.37 -2.40 -1.99
CA VAL A 49 1.97 -1.31 -2.75
C VAL A 49 1.60 -1.39 -4.23
N ASP A 50 1.65 -2.57 -4.83
CA ASP A 50 1.31 -2.79 -6.24
C ASP A 50 -0.19 -2.63 -6.51
N LEU A 51 -1.05 -3.10 -5.60
CA LEU A 51 -2.50 -2.91 -5.67
C LEU A 51 -2.88 -1.43 -5.56
N ARG A 52 -2.16 -0.67 -4.73
CA ARG A 52 -2.31 0.77 -4.64
C ARG A 52 -1.83 1.46 -5.91
N LEU A 53 -0.69 1.06 -6.46
CA LEU A 53 -0.14 1.60 -7.71
C LEU A 53 -1.03 1.32 -8.93
N GLU A 54 -1.78 0.21 -8.96
CA GLU A 54 -2.74 -0.06 -10.05
C GLU A 54 -4.02 0.76 -9.99
N LYS A 55 -4.37 1.29 -8.81
CA LYS A 55 -5.54 2.18 -8.62
C LYS A 55 -5.22 3.65 -8.90
N TYR A 56 -3.94 4.03 -8.88
CA TYR A 56 -3.49 5.38 -9.18
C TYR A 56 -2.99 5.45 -10.64
N ASP A 57 -3.58 6.32 -11.46
CA ASP A 57 -2.93 6.72 -12.70
C ASP A 57 -1.52 7.25 -12.38
N ARG A 58 -0.50 6.81 -13.14
CA ARG A 58 0.95 7.09 -12.96
C ARG A 58 1.35 8.57 -12.87
N LEU A 59 0.40 9.50 -12.92
CA LEU A 59 0.55 10.90 -12.58
C LEU A 59 0.70 11.16 -11.05
N SER A 60 0.65 10.12 -10.19
CA SER A 60 0.47 10.28 -8.73
C SER A 60 1.54 11.09 -8.01
N ASP A 61 2.83 11.00 -8.36
CA ASP A 61 3.87 11.68 -7.56
C ASP A 61 3.93 13.18 -7.86
N GLN A 62 3.80 13.57 -9.13
CA GLN A 62 3.74 14.99 -9.51
C GLN A 62 2.42 15.63 -9.05
N MET A 63 1.32 14.89 -9.11
CA MET A 63 0.03 15.37 -8.61
C MET A 63 0.01 15.42 -7.07
N ASP A 64 0.69 14.53 -6.36
CA ASP A 64 0.80 14.59 -4.90
C ASP A 64 1.60 15.82 -4.45
N ILE A 65 2.65 16.19 -5.19
CA ILE A 65 3.41 17.43 -4.98
C ILE A 65 2.49 18.63 -5.18
N MET A 66 1.75 18.70 -6.29
CA MET A 66 0.81 19.81 -6.52
C MET A 66 -0.31 19.87 -5.48
N PHE A 67 -0.81 18.71 -5.01
CA PHE A 67 -1.79 18.65 -3.93
C PHE A 67 -1.25 19.24 -2.63
N LYS A 68 -0.03 18.85 -2.24
CA LYS A 68 0.64 19.39 -1.05
C LYS A 68 0.85 20.89 -1.18
N GLU A 69 1.27 21.36 -2.34
CA GLU A 69 1.48 22.78 -2.63
C GLU A 69 0.17 23.58 -2.53
N PHE A 70 -0.89 23.16 -3.23
CA PHE A 70 -2.18 23.86 -3.17
C PHE A 70 -2.80 23.81 -1.78
N LYS A 71 -2.71 22.67 -1.09
CA LYS A 71 -3.16 22.55 0.30
C LYS A 71 -2.39 23.50 1.22
N HIS A 72 -1.07 23.60 1.08
CA HIS A 72 -0.24 24.51 1.85
C HIS A 72 -0.61 25.98 1.63
N ARG A 73 -0.83 26.37 0.37
CA ARG A 73 -1.28 27.73 0.01
C ARG A 73 -2.63 28.07 0.63
N ARG A 74 -3.60 27.16 0.52
CA ARG A 74 -4.92 27.31 1.14
C ARG A 74 -4.81 27.44 2.66
N ASP A 75 -4.03 26.57 3.30
CA ASP A 75 -3.86 26.54 4.75
C ASP A 75 -3.11 27.80 5.27
N ASN A 76 -2.32 28.46 4.42
CA ASN A 76 -1.70 29.78 4.66
C ASN A 76 -2.62 30.97 4.34
N GLY A 77 -3.86 30.74 3.90
CA GLY A 77 -4.83 31.78 3.59
C GLY A 77 -4.72 32.38 2.19
N GLU A 78 -3.96 31.78 1.27
CA GLU A 78 -4.02 32.17 -0.15
C GLU A 78 -5.33 31.71 -0.78
N VAL A 79 -5.93 32.59 -1.58
CA VAL A 79 -7.14 32.29 -2.35
C VAL A 79 -6.75 31.43 -3.54
N LEU A 80 -7.14 30.16 -3.52
CA LEU A 80 -7.01 29.27 -4.66
C LEU A 80 -8.06 29.59 -5.74
N SER A 81 -7.79 29.23 -6.99
CA SER A 81 -8.83 29.24 -8.01
C SER A 81 -9.92 28.21 -7.66
N PRO A 82 -11.18 28.42 -8.06
CA PRO A 82 -12.28 27.49 -7.77
C PRO A 82 -12.00 26.05 -8.24
N GLU A 83 -11.30 25.91 -9.36
CA GLU A 83 -10.89 24.62 -9.91
C GLU A 83 -9.84 23.92 -9.03
N ALA A 84 -8.85 24.67 -8.53
CA ALA A 84 -7.83 24.14 -7.63
C ALA A 84 -8.43 23.75 -6.28
N GLU A 85 -9.40 24.52 -5.78
CA GLU A 85 -10.08 24.23 -4.53
C GLU A 85 -10.94 22.96 -4.61
N ALA A 86 -11.73 22.81 -5.69
CA ALA A 86 -12.49 21.59 -5.97
C ALA A 86 -11.58 20.37 -6.10
N TRP A 87 -10.42 20.54 -6.72
CA TRP A 87 -9.43 19.48 -6.88
C TRP A 87 -8.79 19.06 -5.56
N VAL A 88 -8.37 20.02 -4.71
CA VAL A 88 -7.83 19.73 -3.36
C VAL A 88 -8.87 18.99 -2.51
N ASN A 89 -10.15 19.36 -2.59
CA ASN A 89 -11.21 18.67 -1.86
C ASN A 89 -11.40 17.23 -2.33
N LYS A 90 -11.42 16.99 -3.65
CA LYS A 90 -11.51 15.65 -4.24
C LYS A 90 -10.30 14.77 -3.88
N CYS A 91 -9.10 15.32 -3.89
CA CYS A 91 -7.90 14.59 -3.50
C CYS A 91 -7.89 14.28 -2.00
N SER A 92 -8.38 15.20 -1.16
CA SER A 92 -8.49 14.97 0.28
C SER A 92 -9.47 13.83 0.59
N SER A 93 -10.65 13.82 -0.05
CA SER A 93 -11.64 12.78 0.19
C SER A 93 -11.13 11.36 -0.16
N ILE A 94 -10.38 11.22 -1.26
CA ILE A 94 -9.79 9.94 -1.65
C ILE A 94 -8.73 9.50 -0.62
N LYS A 95 -7.93 10.43 -0.11
CA LYS A 95 -6.91 10.11 0.90
C LYS A 95 -7.51 9.76 2.26
N ASP A 96 -8.64 10.37 2.60
CA ASP A 96 -9.39 10.06 3.82
C ASP A 96 -10.10 8.70 3.71
N GLU A 97 -10.56 8.31 2.51
CA GLU A 97 -11.14 6.99 2.24
C GLU A 97 -10.10 5.86 2.31
N PHE A 98 -8.85 6.14 1.97
CA PHE A 98 -7.73 5.19 2.01
C PHE A 98 -6.59 5.69 2.89
N PRO A 99 -6.78 5.75 4.23
CA PRO A 99 -5.73 6.17 5.13
C PRO A 99 -4.52 5.23 4.99
N LYS A 100 -3.31 5.81 4.96
CA LYS A 100 -2.11 5.00 5.16
C LYS A 100 -2.20 4.46 6.58
N GLU A 101 -2.39 3.15 6.74
CA GLU A 101 -2.17 2.50 8.03
C GLU A 101 -0.77 2.88 8.52
N VAL A 102 -0.73 3.39 9.74
CA VAL A 102 0.47 3.92 10.41
C VAL A 102 1.40 2.78 10.80
#